data_AF-A0A077GYT6-F1
#
_entry.id   AF-A0A077GYT6-F1
#
_cell.length_a   1.000
_cell.length_b   1.000
_cell.length_c   1.000
_cell.angle_alpha   90.00
_cell.angle_beta   90.00
_cell.angle_gamma   90.00
#
_symmetry.space_group_name_H-M   'P 1'
#
loop_
_entity.id
_entity.type
_entity.pdbx_description
1 polymer ?
#
loop_
_entity_poly.entity_id
_entity_poly.type
_entity_poly.pdbx_seq_one_letter_code
_entity_poly.pdbx_strand_id
1 'polypeptide(L)'
;NKHNRLFMRAAPLPEGCAEAIDNGDIAPRQEVKERGRYMADKFDFDVGEARKIWCFGPEGTGPNLLMDVTKGVQYLNEIKDSAIAGFQWATKEGVLCEENVRGVRYNIHDVTLHADAIHRGGGQIIPTTRRVIYACQLTAKPKIMEPVFLVEIQCPEQAVGGIYSCLNKRRGQVFDNQQIGNTPQFIVKSYLPVNESFGFTGDLRSSTGGQAFPQCVFDHWAVMPGDPFDSTSKPGEVVTVTRKRKGMKEGIPALDNYLDKM
;
A
#
# COMPACT_ATOMS: atom_id res chain seq x y z
N ASN A 1 16.77 -14.64 20.55
CA ASN A 1 17.23 -15.31 21.79
C ASN A 1 16.10 -16.01 22.59
N LYS A 2 14.87 -16.13 22.07
CA LYS A 2 13.68 -16.68 22.79
C LYS A 2 13.26 -15.92 24.07
N HIS A 3 13.94 -14.84 24.44
CA HIS A 3 13.63 -14.05 25.63
C HIS A 3 12.75 -12.82 25.32
N ASN A 4 12.82 -12.31 24.10
CA ASN A 4 12.01 -11.17 23.66
C ASN A 4 10.87 -11.62 22.76
N ARG A 5 9.66 -11.12 23.00
CA ARG A 5 8.45 -11.43 22.21
C ARG A 5 7.66 -10.16 21.98
N LEU A 6 7.20 -9.95 20.75
CA LEU A 6 6.36 -8.83 20.36
C LEU A 6 5.01 -9.39 19.90
N PHE A 7 3.92 -8.81 20.38
CA PHE A 7 2.56 -9.15 20.00
C PHE A 7 1.94 -7.97 19.28
N MET A 8 1.63 -8.14 17.99
CA MET A 8 1.12 -7.06 17.14
C MET A 8 -0.12 -7.49 16.36
N ARG A 9 -0.92 -6.52 15.92
CA ARG A 9 -1.98 -6.71 14.93
C ARG A 9 -1.84 -5.68 13.82
N ALA A 10 -2.16 -6.08 12.59
CA ALA A 10 -2.29 -5.18 11.46
C ALA A 10 -3.77 -4.90 11.18
N ALA A 11 -4.07 -3.68 10.75
CA ALA A 11 -5.37 -3.27 10.24
C ALA A 11 -5.16 -2.34 9.02
N PRO A 12 -6.09 -2.32 8.05
CA PRO A 12 -6.04 -1.32 7.00
C PRO A 12 -6.21 0.08 7.60
N LEU A 13 -5.57 1.07 6.99
CA LEU A 13 -5.88 2.47 7.29
C LEU A 13 -7.31 2.81 6.82
N PRO A 14 -8.00 3.74 7.51
CA PRO A 14 -9.26 4.28 7.03
C PRO A 14 -9.12 4.88 5.63
N GLU A 15 -10.23 4.89 4.89
CA GLU A 15 -10.31 5.47 3.56
C GLU A 15 -9.88 6.95 3.57
N GLY A 16 -9.10 7.37 2.56
CA GLY A 16 -8.56 8.73 2.47
C GLY A 16 -7.36 9.01 3.38
N CYS A 17 -7.07 8.17 4.36
CA CYS A 17 -5.99 8.41 5.31
C CYS A 17 -4.60 8.23 4.66
N ALA A 18 -4.47 7.25 3.76
CA ALA A 18 -3.22 7.03 3.02
C ALA A 18 -2.93 8.23 2.09
N GLU A 19 -3.95 8.76 1.43
CA GLU A 19 -3.86 9.92 0.54
C GLU A 19 -3.50 11.19 1.32
N ALA A 20 -4.10 11.39 2.49
CA ALA A 20 -3.76 12.50 3.38
C ALA A 20 -2.30 12.43 3.87
N ILE A 21 -1.74 11.24 4.04
CA ILE A 21 -0.30 11.07 4.34
C ILE A 21 0.55 11.46 3.13
N ASP A 22 0.21 10.97 1.94
CA ASP A 22 0.97 11.28 0.71
C ASP A 22 0.95 12.79 0.37
N ASN A 23 -0.19 13.44 0.56
CA ASN A 23 -0.37 14.88 0.34
C ASN A 23 0.33 15.73 1.41
N GLY A 24 0.76 15.12 2.52
CA GLY A 24 1.42 15.80 3.62
C GLY A 24 0.47 16.47 4.62
N ASP A 25 -0.84 16.23 4.52
CA ASP A 25 -1.83 16.65 5.51
C ASP A 25 -1.60 15.96 6.86
N ILE A 26 -1.17 14.70 6.82
CA ILE A 26 -0.68 13.94 7.98
C ILE A 26 0.81 13.67 7.77
N ALA A 27 1.67 14.33 8.55
CA ALA A 27 3.11 14.21 8.40
C ALA A 27 3.83 13.85 9.73
N PRO A 28 4.99 13.17 9.65
CA PRO A 28 5.81 12.86 10.82
C PRO A 28 6.25 14.11 11.60
N ARG A 29 6.53 15.21 10.87
CA ARG A 29 7.06 16.48 11.37
C ARG A 29 6.05 17.36 12.12
N GLN A 30 4.76 17.05 12.03
CA GLN A 30 3.71 17.83 12.68
C GLN A 30 3.71 17.60 14.20
N GLU A 31 3.15 18.56 14.93
CA GLU A 31 2.94 18.43 16.37
C GLU A 31 1.97 17.27 16.66
N VAL A 32 2.30 16.46 17.67
CA VAL A 32 1.66 15.16 17.92
C VAL A 32 0.19 15.32 18.33
N LYS A 33 -0.17 16.34 19.12
CA LYS A 33 -1.54 16.59 19.56
C LYS A 33 -2.40 17.13 18.42
N GLU A 34 -1.86 18.03 17.60
CA GLU A 34 -2.54 18.57 16.41
C GLU A 34 -2.82 17.46 15.40
N ARG A 35 -1.80 16.68 15.03
CA ARG A 35 -1.96 15.52 14.15
C ARG A 35 -2.96 14.52 14.72
N GLY A 36 -2.88 14.23 16.02
CA GLY A 36 -3.81 13.30 16.67
C GLY A 36 -5.26 13.77 16.65
N ARG A 37 -5.52 15.09 16.80
CA ARG A 37 -6.88 15.66 16.66
C ARG A 37 -7.37 15.59 15.22
N TYR A 38 -6.53 15.99 14.27
CA TYR A 38 -6.89 15.92 12.84
C TYR A 38 -7.26 14.49 12.42
N MET A 39 -6.48 13.49 12.86
CA MET A 39 -6.77 12.10 12.58
C MET A 39 -8.08 11.61 13.21
N ALA A 40 -8.40 12.08 14.41
CA ALA A 40 -9.67 11.74 15.06
C ALA A 40 -10.86 12.39 14.36
N ASP A 41 -10.77 13.68 14.05
CA ASP A 41 -11.87 14.44 13.46
C ASP A 41 -12.16 14.03 12.00
N LYS A 42 -11.14 13.62 11.24
CA LYS A 42 -11.25 13.30 9.81
C LYS A 42 -11.35 11.81 9.50
N PHE A 43 -10.74 10.96 10.32
CA PHE A 43 -10.59 9.52 10.02
C PHE A 43 -11.06 8.61 11.16
N ASP A 44 -11.80 9.16 12.14
CA ASP A 44 -12.36 8.42 13.28
C ASP A 44 -11.33 7.62 14.09
N PHE A 45 -10.10 8.15 14.18
CA PHE A 45 -9.07 7.59 15.05
C PHE A 45 -9.34 7.93 16.52
N ASP A 46 -9.02 6.98 17.42
CA ASP A 46 -8.86 7.34 18.82
C ASP A 46 -7.70 8.35 18.98
N VAL A 47 -7.98 9.49 19.59
CA VAL A 47 -7.01 10.58 19.80
C VAL A 47 -5.82 10.10 20.65
N GLY A 48 -6.05 9.20 21.61
CA GLY A 48 -5.01 8.63 22.46
C GLY A 48 -4.07 7.74 21.66
N GLU A 49 -4.61 6.85 20.82
CA GLU A 49 -3.85 6.01 19.91
C GLU A 49 -3.08 6.84 18.87
N ALA A 50 -3.73 7.83 18.24
CA ALA A 50 -3.11 8.66 17.20
C ALA A 50 -1.90 9.47 17.73
N ARG A 51 -1.88 9.80 19.02
CA ARG A 51 -0.71 10.43 19.67
C ARG A 51 0.44 9.45 19.94
N LYS A 52 0.18 8.15 19.93
CA LYS A 52 1.16 7.09 20.15
C LYS A 52 1.69 6.48 18.85
N ILE A 53 1.57 7.18 17.73
CA ILE A 53 2.27 6.83 16.49
C ILE A 53 3.77 6.99 16.71
N TRP A 54 4.53 5.90 16.56
CA TRP A 54 5.99 5.88 16.68
C TRP A 54 6.67 6.36 15.40
N CYS A 55 6.22 5.88 14.25
CA CYS A 55 6.78 6.28 12.95
C CYS A 55 5.81 5.98 11.81
N PHE A 56 6.08 6.65 10.68
CA PHE A 56 5.51 6.38 9.37
C PHE A 56 6.48 5.51 8.57
N GLY A 57 6.03 4.81 7.53
CA GLY A 57 6.92 3.96 6.73
C GLY A 57 6.33 3.58 5.37
N PRO A 58 7.17 3.18 4.40
CA PRO A 58 8.63 3.15 4.47
C PRO A 58 9.25 4.56 4.45
N GLU A 59 10.57 4.62 4.69
CA GLU A 59 11.41 5.83 4.64
C GLU A 59 10.96 6.97 5.57
N GLY A 60 10.22 6.63 6.62
CA GLY A 60 9.76 7.60 7.60
C GLY A 60 8.62 8.50 7.13
N THR A 61 8.12 8.37 5.90
CA THR A 61 7.07 9.23 5.33
C THR A 61 5.93 8.45 4.68
N GLY A 62 6.12 7.18 4.34
CA GLY A 62 5.10 6.40 3.65
C GLY A 62 3.81 6.18 4.46
N PRO A 63 2.70 5.83 3.77
CA PRO A 63 1.37 5.68 4.36
C PRO A 63 1.19 4.35 5.10
N ASN A 64 2.06 4.08 6.06
CA ASN A 64 1.92 2.99 7.02
C ASN A 64 2.27 3.50 8.41
N LEU A 65 1.59 3.02 9.44
CA LEU A 65 1.77 3.50 10.81
C LEU A 65 2.24 2.39 11.73
N LEU A 66 3.25 2.66 12.56
CA LEU A 66 3.56 1.86 13.73
C LEU A 66 3.04 2.58 14.98
N MET A 67 2.20 1.92 15.77
CA MET A 67 1.52 2.50 16.92
C MET A 67 1.74 1.66 18.18
N ASP A 68 1.97 2.35 19.29
CA ASP A 68 2.04 1.74 20.61
C ASP A 68 0.65 1.76 21.28
N VAL A 69 0.08 0.57 21.49
CA VAL A 69 -1.17 0.39 22.25
C VAL A 69 -0.93 -0.47 23.50
N THR A 70 0.33 -0.63 23.92
CA THR A 70 0.72 -1.39 25.10
C THR A 70 0.29 -0.68 26.39
N LYS A 71 0.24 -1.43 27.49
CA LYS A 71 -0.06 -0.92 28.84
C LYS A 71 0.88 -1.55 29.86
N GLY A 72 1.65 -0.73 30.57
CA GLY A 72 2.48 -1.18 31.69
C GLY A 72 3.75 -1.97 31.33
N VAL A 73 4.20 -1.91 30.07
CA VAL A 73 5.40 -2.62 29.62
C VAL A 73 6.65 -1.84 30.03
N GLN A 74 7.48 -2.47 30.86
CA GLN A 74 8.78 -1.90 31.25
C GLN A 74 9.78 -1.97 30.09
N TYR A 75 10.69 -0.99 30.02
CA TYR A 75 11.76 -0.91 29.02
C TYR A 75 11.33 -0.75 27.56
N LEU A 76 10.03 -0.53 27.29
CA LEU A 76 9.50 -0.38 25.93
C LEU A 76 10.21 0.73 25.14
N ASN A 77 10.47 1.86 25.79
CA ASN A 77 11.15 3.00 25.16
C ASN A 77 12.58 2.67 24.72
N GLU A 78 13.26 1.72 25.36
CA GLU A 78 14.63 1.34 25.00
C GLU A 78 14.70 0.54 23.70
N ILE A 79 13.63 -0.17 23.34
CA ILE A 79 13.57 -0.95 22.10
C ILE A 79 12.94 -0.17 20.94
N LYS A 80 12.46 1.05 21.19
CA LYS A 80 11.70 1.86 20.23
C LYS A 80 12.44 2.04 18.91
N ASP A 81 13.70 2.45 18.95
CA ASP A 81 14.49 2.70 17.74
C ASP A 81 14.73 1.41 16.94
N SER A 82 14.91 0.29 17.63
CA SER A 82 15.07 -1.02 17.00
C SER A 82 13.77 -1.51 16.35
N ALA A 83 12.63 -1.27 17.01
CA ALA A 83 11.32 -1.59 16.45
C ALA A 83 11.01 -0.71 15.22
N ILE A 84 11.32 0.59 15.28
CA ILE A 84 11.21 1.51 14.15
C ILE A 84 12.06 1.02 12.98
N ALA A 85 13.32 0.67 13.21
CA ALA A 85 14.20 0.15 12.15
C ALA A 85 13.67 -1.13 11.51
N GLY A 86 13.18 -2.09 12.31
CA GLY A 86 12.54 -3.30 11.80
C GLY A 86 11.26 -3.01 11.01
N PHE A 87 10.47 -2.03 11.45
CA PHE A 87 9.28 -1.57 10.73
C PHE A 87 9.62 -0.93 9.39
N GLN A 88 10.59 -0.01 9.33
CA GLN A 88 11.00 0.62 8.07
C GLN A 88 11.36 -0.43 7.02
N TRP A 89 12.15 -1.44 7.42
CA TRP A 89 12.51 -2.54 6.54
C TRP A 89 11.29 -3.37 6.11
N ALA A 90 10.44 -3.76 7.04
CA ALA A 90 9.27 -4.59 6.76
C ALA A 90 8.22 -3.89 5.87
N THR A 91 8.13 -2.56 5.94
CA THR A 91 7.27 -1.75 5.06
C THR A 91 7.89 -1.47 3.70
N LYS A 92 9.22 -1.55 3.57
CA LYS A 92 9.92 -1.43 2.29
C LYS A 92 9.88 -2.73 1.50
N GLU A 93 9.95 -3.86 2.20
CA GLU A 93 9.93 -5.20 1.61
C GLU A 93 8.73 -6.00 2.18
N GLY A 94 7.55 -5.86 1.59
CA GLY A 94 6.35 -6.58 2.03
C GLY A 94 6.42 -8.10 1.80
N VAL A 95 5.66 -8.87 2.59
CA VAL A 95 5.73 -10.35 2.62
C VAL A 95 5.37 -11.05 1.30
N LEU A 96 4.52 -10.43 0.46
CA LEU A 96 4.03 -11.03 -0.77
C LEU A 96 5.13 -11.16 -1.84
N CYS A 97 5.85 -10.08 -2.13
CA CYS A 97 6.83 -10.04 -3.24
C CYS A 97 7.92 -8.98 -3.05
N GLU A 98 8.19 -8.56 -1.80
CA GLU A 98 9.12 -7.47 -1.44
C GLU A 98 8.87 -6.18 -2.24
N GLU A 99 7.60 -5.81 -2.37
CA GLU A 99 7.19 -4.48 -2.80
C GLU A 99 6.88 -3.62 -1.57
N ASN A 100 6.92 -2.30 -1.75
CA ASN A 100 6.57 -1.37 -0.70
C ASN A 100 5.12 -1.62 -0.23
N VAL A 101 4.93 -1.65 1.08
CA VAL A 101 3.62 -1.77 1.72
C VAL A 101 2.95 -0.39 1.69
N ARG A 102 1.62 -0.36 1.58
CA ARG A 102 0.82 0.87 1.59
C ARG A 102 -0.48 0.61 2.36
N GLY A 103 -0.91 1.60 3.14
CA GLY A 103 -2.25 1.61 3.72
C GLY A 103 -2.42 0.72 4.95
N VAL A 104 -1.34 0.42 5.70
CA VAL A 104 -1.42 -0.52 6.84
C VAL A 104 -1.00 0.14 8.15
N ARG A 105 -1.82 -0.04 9.18
CA ARG A 105 -1.56 0.34 10.56
C ARG A 105 -1.19 -0.89 11.38
N TYR A 106 -0.10 -0.80 12.14
CA TYR A 106 0.40 -1.87 12.99
C TYR A 106 0.37 -1.44 14.45
N ASN A 107 -0.37 -2.18 15.26
CA ASN A 107 -0.57 -1.90 16.67
C ASN A 107 0.25 -2.88 17.52
N ILE A 108 1.16 -2.37 18.34
CA ILE A 108 1.90 -3.15 19.34
C ILE A 108 1.02 -3.30 20.57
N HIS A 109 0.51 -4.51 20.79
CA HIS A 109 -0.40 -4.82 21.90
C HIS A 109 0.34 -5.18 23.18
N ASP A 110 1.39 -5.97 23.05
CA ASP A 110 2.19 -6.40 24.20
C ASP A 110 3.63 -6.70 23.78
N VAL A 111 4.55 -6.59 24.73
CA VAL A 111 5.96 -6.94 24.52
C VAL A 111 6.50 -7.58 25.79
N THR A 112 7.07 -8.77 25.65
CA THR A 112 7.89 -9.40 26.69
C THR A 112 9.34 -9.11 26.39
N LEU A 113 10.06 -8.48 27.32
CA LEU A 113 11.47 -8.13 27.16
C LEU A 113 12.32 -8.78 28.25
N HIS A 114 13.55 -9.13 27.89
CA HIS A 114 14.54 -9.53 28.89
C HIS A 114 14.90 -8.35 29.81
N ALA A 115 15.17 -8.64 31.09
CA ALA A 115 15.50 -7.62 32.10
C ALA A 115 16.79 -6.87 31.74
N ASP A 116 17.84 -7.60 31.36
CA ASP A 116 19.13 -7.00 31.01
C ASP A 116 19.17 -6.42 29.58
N ALA A 117 19.62 -5.17 29.47
CA ALA A 117 19.73 -4.43 28.21
C ALA A 117 20.57 -5.15 27.14
N ILE A 118 21.61 -5.87 27.54
CA ILE A 118 22.50 -6.63 26.63
C ILE A 118 21.75 -7.70 25.82
N HIS A 119 20.61 -8.18 26.33
CA HIS A 119 19.78 -9.20 25.68
C HIS A 119 18.61 -8.61 24.89
N ARG A 120 18.46 -7.28 24.83
CA ARG A 120 17.44 -6.58 24.04
C ARG A 120 18.01 -5.59 23.03
N GLY A 121 19.27 -5.77 22.62
CA GLY A 121 19.89 -4.97 21.57
C GLY A 121 19.22 -5.13 20.19
N GLY A 122 19.53 -4.22 19.26
CA GLY A 122 18.90 -4.16 17.94
C GLY A 122 18.99 -5.45 17.13
N GLY A 123 20.09 -6.20 17.23
CA GLY A 123 20.23 -7.51 16.56
C GLY A 123 19.22 -8.58 17.02
N GLN A 124 18.59 -8.40 18.19
CA GLN A 124 17.50 -9.27 18.66
C GLN A 124 16.12 -8.69 18.35
N ILE A 125 15.93 -7.38 18.51
CA ILE A 125 14.63 -6.74 18.35
C ILE A 125 14.27 -6.55 16.87
N ILE A 126 15.18 -6.04 16.03
CA ILE A 126 14.91 -5.75 14.62
C ILE A 126 14.35 -6.97 13.87
N PRO A 127 14.99 -8.16 13.93
CA PRO A 127 14.46 -9.34 13.24
C PRO A 127 13.12 -9.81 13.85
N THR A 128 12.95 -9.66 15.17
CA THR A 128 11.71 -10.02 15.85
C THR A 128 10.55 -9.13 15.39
N THR A 129 10.76 -7.80 15.33
CA THR A 129 9.79 -6.83 14.82
C THR A 129 9.44 -7.10 13.35
N ARG A 130 10.44 -7.37 12.50
CA ARG A 130 10.21 -7.70 11.08
C ARG A 130 9.35 -8.96 10.93
N ARG A 131 9.68 -10.02 11.66
CA ARG A 131 8.93 -11.29 11.59
C ARG A 131 7.48 -11.12 12.06
N VAL A 132 7.24 -10.44 13.19
CA VAL A 132 5.87 -10.24 13.66
C VAL A 132 5.06 -9.37 12.69
N ILE A 133 5.66 -8.36 12.05
CA ILE A 133 4.99 -7.56 11.01
C ILE A 133 4.58 -8.43 9.82
N TYR A 134 5.44 -9.33 9.33
CA TYR A 134 5.06 -10.27 8.26
C TYR A 134 3.96 -11.24 8.69
N ALA A 135 3.99 -11.72 9.93
CA ALA A 135 2.90 -12.53 10.48
C ALA A 135 1.57 -11.74 10.54
N CYS A 136 1.61 -10.46 10.93
CA CYS A 136 0.45 -9.58 10.91
C CYS A 136 -0.05 -9.33 9.48
N GLN A 137 0.84 -9.10 8.52
CA GLN A 137 0.47 -8.91 7.11
C GLN A 137 -0.29 -10.13 6.60
N LEU A 138 0.26 -11.34 6.78
CA LEU A 138 -0.37 -12.59 6.31
C LEU A 138 -1.72 -12.86 6.98
N THR A 139 -1.84 -12.62 8.29
CA THR A 139 -3.10 -12.82 9.02
C THR A 139 -4.16 -11.78 8.67
N ALA A 140 -3.75 -10.59 8.20
CA ALA A 140 -4.64 -9.52 7.75
C ALA A 140 -5.13 -9.67 6.30
N LYS A 141 -4.88 -10.82 5.63
CA LYS A 141 -5.31 -11.11 4.24
C LYS A 141 -4.83 -10.03 3.26
N PRO A 142 -3.51 -9.93 3.04
CA PRO A 142 -2.90 -8.85 2.27
C PRO A 142 -3.41 -8.85 0.83
N LYS A 143 -3.49 -7.66 0.23
CA LYS A 143 -3.85 -7.45 -1.17
C LYS A 143 -2.73 -6.70 -1.89
N ILE A 144 -2.68 -6.82 -3.22
CA ILE A 144 -1.75 -6.06 -4.05
C ILE A 144 -2.48 -4.88 -4.67
N MET A 145 -1.79 -3.74 -4.77
CA MET A 145 -2.31 -2.55 -5.41
C MET A 145 -1.66 -2.37 -6.78
N GLU A 146 -2.42 -1.89 -7.75
CA GLU A 146 -1.92 -1.46 -9.05
C GLU A 146 -2.03 0.06 -9.18
N PRO A 147 -1.07 0.73 -9.82
CA PRO A 147 -1.21 2.14 -10.13
C PRO A 147 -2.19 2.30 -11.29
N VAL A 148 -2.98 3.38 -11.24
CA VAL A 148 -4.00 3.70 -12.23
C VAL A 148 -3.72 5.08 -12.81
N PHE A 149 -3.79 5.18 -14.13
CA PHE A 149 -3.74 6.45 -14.84
C PHE A 149 -5.14 7.06 -14.95
N LEU A 150 -5.19 8.39 -14.81
CA LEU A 150 -6.22 9.21 -15.43
C LEU A 150 -5.82 9.44 -16.88
N VAL A 151 -6.64 8.96 -17.79
CA VAL A 151 -6.45 9.11 -19.22
C VAL A 151 -7.46 10.13 -19.73
N GLU A 152 -6.97 11.19 -20.36
CA GLU A 152 -7.77 12.15 -21.12
C GLU A 152 -7.52 11.94 -22.62
N ILE A 153 -8.57 11.75 -23.40
CA ILE A 153 -8.47 11.47 -24.83
C ILE A 153 -9.32 12.47 -25.59
N GLN A 154 -8.69 13.23 -26.48
CA GLN A 154 -9.36 14.14 -27.38
C GLN A 154 -9.54 13.48 -28.75
N CYS A 155 -10.76 13.51 -29.29
CA CYS A 155 -11.05 12.95 -30.62
C CYS A 155 -12.33 13.54 -31.24
N PRO A 156 -12.52 13.42 -32.57
CA PRO A 156 -13.79 13.69 -33.22
C PRO A 156 -14.88 12.68 -32.82
N GLU A 157 -16.15 13.07 -32.88
CA GLU A 157 -17.31 12.22 -32.53
C GLU A 157 -17.27 10.82 -33.16
N GLN A 158 -16.87 10.74 -34.44
CA GLN A 158 -16.81 9.50 -35.22
C GLN A 158 -15.79 8.49 -34.66
N ALA A 159 -14.76 8.96 -33.96
CA ALA A 159 -13.70 8.14 -33.39
C ALA A 159 -14.00 7.66 -31.95
N VAL A 160 -15.03 8.19 -31.30
CA VAL A 160 -15.38 7.89 -29.90
C VAL A 160 -15.64 6.39 -29.71
N GLY A 161 -16.33 5.73 -30.65
CA GLY A 161 -16.57 4.28 -30.58
C GLY A 161 -15.28 3.44 -30.52
N GLY A 162 -14.23 3.88 -31.23
CA GLY A 162 -12.91 3.24 -31.18
C GLY A 162 -12.24 3.34 -29.82
N ILE A 163 -12.43 4.47 -29.11
CA ILE A 163 -11.92 4.67 -27.75
C ILE A 163 -12.54 3.66 -26.78
N TYR A 164 -13.86 3.54 -26.76
CA TYR A 164 -14.55 2.59 -25.87
C TYR A 164 -14.11 1.14 -26.12
N SER A 165 -13.94 0.75 -27.39
CA SER A 165 -13.44 -0.57 -27.76
C SER A 165 -12.04 -0.86 -27.18
N CYS A 166 -11.12 0.11 -27.27
CA CYS A 166 -9.78 -0.02 -26.72
C CYS A 166 -9.76 -0.07 -25.18
N LEU A 167 -10.53 0.81 -24.54
CA LEU A 167 -10.59 0.89 -23.07
C LEU A 167 -11.23 -0.36 -22.46
N ASN A 168 -12.34 -0.86 -23.02
CA ASN A 168 -13.03 -2.05 -22.51
C ASN A 168 -12.13 -3.30 -22.52
N LYS A 169 -11.29 -3.47 -23.54
CA LYS A 169 -10.31 -4.58 -23.62
C LYS A 169 -9.23 -4.50 -22.53
N ARG A 170 -9.00 -3.31 -21.96
CA ARG A 170 -7.90 -2.99 -21.05
C ARG A 170 -8.38 -2.63 -19.64
N ARG A 171 -9.60 -3.05 -19.27
CA ARG A 171 -10.25 -2.74 -17.98
C ARG A 171 -10.37 -1.23 -17.71
N GLY A 172 -10.42 -0.42 -18.76
CA GLY A 172 -10.63 1.01 -18.65
C GLY A 172 -12.04 1.31 -18.13
N GLN A 173 -12.15 2.29 -17.24
CA GLN A 173 -13.42 2.76 -16.70
C GLN A 173 -13.66 4.20 -17.13
N VAL A 174 -14.48 4.37 -18.17
CA VAL A 174 -14.89 5.70 -18.63
C VAL A 174 -15.92 6.26 -17.66
N PHE A 175 -15.65 7.45 -17.14
CA PHE A 175 -16.54 8.12 -16.18
C PHE A 175 -16.99 9.51 -16.66
N ASP A 176 -16.35 10.06 -17.69
CA ASP A 176 -16.72 11.36 -18.25
C ASP A 176 -16.52 11.36 -19.77
N ASN A 177 -17.47 11.98 -20.47
CA ASN A 177 -17.47 12.13 -21.92
C ASN A 177 -18.18 13.44 -22.27
N GLN A 178 -17.41 14.44 -22.68
CA GLN A 178 -17.91 15.80 -22.89
C GLN A 178 -17.54 16.32 -24.28
N GLN A 179 -18.50 16.97 -24.92
CA GLN A 179 -18.25 17.71 -26.16
C GLN A 179 -17.59 19.06 -25.85
N ILE A 180 -16.56 19.43 -26.62
CA ILE A 180 -15.87 20.70 -26.47
C ILE A 180 -16.68 21.80 -27.15
N GLY A 181 -17.53 22.49 -26.38
CA GLY A 181 -18.36 23.59 -26.87
C GLY A 181 -19.19 23.20 -28.10
N ASN A 182 -19.18 24.05 -29.14
CA ASN A 182 -19.88 23.78 -30.41
C ASN A 182 -18.97 23.14 -31.48
N THR A 183 -17.87 22.50 -31.07
CA THR A 183 -16.96 21.80 -32.01
C THR A 183 -17.31 20.32 -32.11
N PRO A 184 -16.91 19.61 -33.19
CA PRO A 184 -17.13 18.16 -33.30
C PRO A 184 -16.13 17.33 -32.47
N GLN A 185 -15.43 17.95 -31.52
CA GLN A 185 -14.43 17.30 -30.66
C GLN A 185 -15.04 16.89 -29.33
N PHE A 186 -14.59 15.73 -28.83
CA PHE A 186 -14.97 15.13 -27.58
C PHE A 186 -13.74 14.89 -26.71
N ILE A 187 -13.92 15.06 -25.40
CA ILE A 187 -12.96 14.67 -24.37
C ILE A 187 -13.56 13.48 -23.63
N VAL A 188 -12.87 12.35 -23.69
CA VAL A 188 -13.20 11.15 -22.91
C VAL A 188 -12.20 11.03 -21.77
N LYS A 189 -12.68 10.93 -20.54
CA LYS A 189 -11.84 10.63 -19.36
C LYS A 189 -12.12 9.24 -18.84
N SER A 190 -11.04 8.51 -18.56
CA SER A 190 -11.11 7.14 -18.10
C SER A 190 -10.01 6.84 -17.10
N TYR A 191 -10.31 5.97 -16.14
CA TYR A 191 -9.27 5.27 -15.39
C TYR A 191 -8.71 4.12 -16.22
N LEU A 192 -7.39 3.95 -16.23
CA LEU A 192 -6.70 2.87 -16.94
C LEU A 192 -5.57 2.29 -16.06
N PRO A 193 -5.61 1.00 -15.70
CA PRO A 193 -4.51 0.38 -14.97
C PRO A 193 -3.20 0.44 -15.76
N VAL A 194 -2.10 0.82 -15.11
CA VAL A 194 -0.80 1.00 -15.78
C VAL A 194 -0.30 -0.28 -16.43
N ASN A 195 -0.54 -1.44 -15.82
CA ASN A 195 -0.15 -2.72 -16.42
C ASN A 195 -0.89 -3.00 -17.75
N GLU A 196 -2.06 -2.41 -17.94
CA GLU A 196 -2.88 -2.54 -19.15
C GLU A 196 -2.62 -1.39 -20.15
N SER A 197 -1.72 -0.43 -19.84
CA SER A 197 -1.44 0.71 -20.73
C SER A 197 -0.38 0.42 -21.79
N PHE A 198 0.39 -0.67 -21.66
CA PHE A 198 1.42 -1.05 -22.64
C PHE A 198 0.78 -1.37 -24.00
N GLY A 199 1.23 -0.68 -25.06
CA GLY A 199 0.66 -0.78 -26.40
C GLY A 199 -0.67 -0.04 -26.62
N PHE A 200 -1.20 0.63 -25.58
CA PHE A 200 -2.49 1.33 -25.67
C PHE A 200 -2.54 2.39 -26.77
N THR A 201 -1.48 3.19 -26.92
CA THR A 201 -1.41 4.27 -27.91
C THR A 201 -1.47 3.74 -29.35
N GLY A 202 -0.82 2.61 -29.63
CA GLY A 202 -0.84 1.96 -30.95
C GLY A 202 -2.23 1.42 -31.30
N ASP A 203 -2.85 0.70 -30.37
CA ASP A 203 -4.20 0.15 -30.54
C ASP A 203 -5.25 1.26 -30.69
N LEU A 204 -5.11 2.32 -29.90
CA LEU A 204 -5.97 3.49 -29.97
C LEU A 204 -5.83 4.19 -31.33
N ARG A 205 -4.60 4.39 -31.82
CA ARG A 205 -4.34 4.98 -33.14
C ARG A 205 -5.00 4.16 -34.25
N SER A 206 -4.82 2.84 -34.24
CA SER A 206 -5.42 1.94 -35.24
C SER A 206 -6.95 1.96 -35.20
N SER A 207 -7.54 1.97 -34.00
CA SER A 207 -9.00 1.92 -33.81
C SER A 207 -9.71 3.26 -34.08
N THR A 208 -8.96 4.35 -34.17
CA THR A 208 -9.49 5.72 -34.34
C THR A 208 -9.02 6.38 -35.65
N GLY A 209 -8.35 5.63 -36.53
CA GLY A 209 -7.76 6.19 -37.75
C GLY A 209 -6.67 7.25 -37.49
N GLY A 210 -6.07 7.23 -36.30
CA GLY A 210 -5.07 8.19 -35.86
C GLY A 210 -5.60 9.54 -35.41
N GLN A 211 -6.91 9.64 -35.15
CA GLN A 211 -7.57 10.89 -34.76
C GLN A 211 -7.70 11.10 -33.25
N ALA A 212 -7.34 10.10 -32.44
CA ALA A 212 -7.37 10.20 -30.97
C ALA A 212 -5.96 10.39 -30.38
N PHE A 213 -5.86 11.31 -29.44
CA PHE A 213 -4.60 11.63 -28.73
C PHE A 213 -4.80 11.43 -27.23
N PRO A 214 -4.19 10.39 -26.63
CA PRO A 214 -4.29 10.14 -25.21
C PRO A 214 -3.22 10.91 -24.42
N GLN A 215 -3.62 11.48 -23.29
CA GLN A 215 -2.73 11.97 -22.25
C GLN A 215 -2.98 11.14 -20.98
N CYS A 216 -1.91 10.58 -20.41
CA CYS A 216 -1.98 9.75 -19.20
C CYS A 216 -1.20 10.43 -18.08
N VAL A 217 -1.83 10.61 -16.93
CA VAL A 217 -1.18 11.05 -15.69
C VAL A 217 -1.51 10.07 -14.58
N PHE A 218 -0.58 9.84 -13.64
CA PHE A 218 -0.87 9.04 -12.46
C PHE A 218 -2.02 9.69 -11.68
N ASP A 219 -3.01 8.89 -11.29
CA ASP A 219 -4.16 9.35 -10.52
C ASP A 219 -4.13 8.78 -9.12
N HIS A 220 -4.26 7.45 -8.98
CA HIS A 220 -4.31 6.79 -7.68
C HIS A 220 -3.78 5.35 -7.71
N TRP A 221 -3.65 4.78 -6.52
CA TRP A 221 -3.43 3.36 -6.30
C TRP A 221 -4.76 2.66 -6.07
N ALA A 222 -5.05 1.61 -6.85
CA ALA A 222 -6.25 0.81 -6.69
C ALA A 222 -5.90 -0.60 -6.20
N VAL A 223 -6.73 -1.18 -5.33
CA VAL A 223 -6.59 -2.58 -4.94
C VAL A 223 -6.96 -3.45 -6.15
N MET A 224 -6.07 -4.36 -6.54
CA MET A 224 -6.34 -5.26 -7.64
C MET A 224 -7.43 -6.27 -7.24
N PRO A 225 -8.49 -6.45 -8.05
CA PRO A 225 -9.54 -7.40 -7.75
C PRO A 225 -9.01 -8.84 -7.82
N GLY A 226 -9.26 -9.63 -6.78
CA GLY A 226 -8.85 -11.03 -6.68
C GLY A 226 -8.11 -11.34 -5.39
N ASP A 227 -7.50 -12.53 -5.34
CA ASP A 227 -6.76 -12.99 -4.16
C ASP A 227 -5.32 -13.37 -4.49
N PRO A 228 -4.30 -12.66 -3.96
CA PRO A 228 -2.91 -12.93 -4.33
C PRO A 228 -2.41 -14.33 -3.93
N PHE A 229 -3.13 -15.04 -3.05
CA PHE A 229 -2.83 -16.43 -2.70
C PHE A 229 -3.29 -17.45 -3.74
N ASP A 230 -4.26 -17.09 -4.57
CA ASP A 230 -4.70 -17.90 -5.70
C ASP A 230 -3.83 -17.58 -6.91
N SER A 231 -2.96 -18.52 -7.29
CA SER A 231 -2.06 -18.39 -8.44
C SER A 231 -2.78 -18.28 -9.78
N THR A 232 -4.07 -18.62 -9.86
CA THR A 232 -4.88 -18.48 -11.08
C THR A 232 -5.54 -17.11 -11.19
N SER A 233 -5.53 -16.31 -10.12
CA SER A 233 -6.03 -14.95 -10.14
C SER A 233 -4.96 -13.99 -10.69
N LYS A 234 -5.40 -12.90 -11.36
CA LYS A 234 -4.49 -11.83 -11.82
C LYS A 234 -3.49 -11.35 -10.75
N PRO A 235 -3.89 -11.04 -9.50
CA PRO A 235 -2.92 -10.62 -8.49
C PRO A 235 -1.95 -11.75 -8.10
N GLY A 236 -2.39 -13.01 -8.08
CA GLY A 236 -1.51 -14.15 -7.80
C GLY A 236 -0.48 -14.40 -8.90
N GLU A 237 -0.87 -14.23 -10.17
CA GLU A 237 0.06 -14.27 -11.31
C GLU A 237 1.14 -13.19 -11.20
N VAL A 238 0.73 -11.93 -10.92
CA VAL A 238 1.65 -10.81 -10.74
C VAL A 238 2.65 -11.06 -9.60
N VAL A 239 2.16 -11.55 -8.46
CA VAL A 239 3.02 -11.94 -7.33
C VAL A 239 4.00 -13.04 -7.74
N THR A 240 3.52 -14.11 -8.39
CA THR A 240 4.34 -15.25 -8.80
C THR A 240 5.44 -14.85 -9.77
N VAL A 241 5.10 -14.07 -10.81
CA VAL A 241 6.07 -13.57 -11.80
C VAL A 241 7.10 -12.65 -11.15
N THR A 242 6.66 -11.76 -10.26
CA THR A 242 7.55 -10.83 -9.56
C THR A 242 8.53 -11.57 -8.65
N ARG A 243 8.04 -12.55 -7.88
CA ARG A 243 8.88 -13.39 -7.00
C ARG A 243 9.91 -14.17 -7.80
N LYS A 244 9.50 -14.80 -8.92
CA LYS A 244 10.41 -15.53 -9.81
C LYS A 244 11.48 -14.61 -10.41
N ARG A 245 11.10 -13.42 -10.88
CA ARG A 245 12.02 -12.41 -11.42
C ARG A 245 13.05 -11.94 -10.38
N LYS A 246 12.64 -11.79 -9.12
CA LYS A 246 13.52 -11.40 -8.00
C LYS A 246 14.34 -12.57 -7.42
N GLY A 247 14.21 -13.79 -7.96
CA GLY A 247 14.94 -14.96 -7.47
C GLY A 247 14.47 -15.46 -6.10
N MET A 248 13.23 -15.15 -5.71
CA MET A 248 12.66 -15.59 -4.43
C MET A 248 12.21 -17.04 -4.49
N LYS A 249 12.03 -17.64 -3.31
CA LYS A 249 11.35 -18.93 -3.18
C LYS A 249 9.93 -18.84 -3.78
N GLU A 250 9.58 -19.83 -4.60
CA GLU A 250 8.25 -19.95 -5.18
C GLU A 250 7.16 -20.04 -4.09
N GLY A 251 6.00 -19.44 -4.38
CA GLY A 251 4.88 -19.34 -3.46
C GLY A 251 5.05 -18.29 -2.36
N ILE A 252 3.93 -17.88 -1.76
CA ILE A 252 3.92 -16.96 -0.62
C ILE A 252 4.43 -17.71 0.62
N PRO A 253 5.29 -17.11 1.45
CA PRO A 253 5.77 -17.75 2.68
C PRO A 253 4.61 -18.08 3.62
N ALA A 254 4.63 -19.29 4.21
CA ALA A 254 3.63 -19.70 5.19
C ALA A 254 3.74 -18.90 6.49
N LEU A 255 2.60 -18.70 7.17
CA LEU A 255 2.53 -18.00 8.45
C LEU A 255 3.47 -18.60 9.50
N ASP A 256 3.61 -19.93 9.52
CA ASP A 256 4.48 -20.68 10.44
C ASP A 256 5.96 -20.30 10.34
N ASN A 257 6.40 -19.68 9.24
CA ASN A 257 7.76 -19.15 9.12
C ASN A 257 8.00 -17.94 10.04
N TYR A 258 6.94 -17.23 10.42
CA TYR A 258 7.01 -15.95 11.13
C TYR A 258 6.34 -15.99 12.50
N LEU A 259 5.25 -16.74 12.63
CA LEU A 259 4.54 -16.91 13.89
C LEU A 259 5.30 -17.91 14.78
N ASP A 260 5.55 -17.51 16.02
CA ASP A 260 6.07 -18.41 17.04
C ASP A 260 4.87 -19.12 17.71
N LYS A 261 4.81 -20.45 17.59
CA LYS A 261 3.80 -21.27 18.29
C LYS A 261 4.41 -21.70 19.61
N MET A 262 3.85 -21.22 20.72
CA MET A 262 4.09 -21.84 22.03
C MET A 262 3.42 -23.20 22.10
#